data_AF-A0A0K1PAN1-F1
#
_entry.id   AF-A0A0K1PAN1-F1
#
_cell.length_a   1.000
_cell.length_b   1.000
_cell.length_c   1.000
_cell.angle_alpha   90.00
_cell.angle_beta   90.00
_cell.angle_gamma   90.00
#
_symmetry.space_group_name_H-M   'P 1'
#
loop_
_entity.id
_entity.type
_entity.pdbx_description
1 polymer ?
#
loop_
_entity_poly.entity_id
_entity_poly.type
_entity_poly.pdbx_seq_one_letter_code
_entity_poly.pdbx_strand_id
1 'polypeptide(L)'
;MPAEVTVTGVPAGYEVRPSSLNLEPGSRFEAEIAFFPALEARFDGVVTFSVDDGTDRAELGIDVRGEGIQRVMEVAEALDFGIVPVGETRILPLSLSSTADMAITFDVSIEGGTESFGSGSRVVELAAGEARTIDVSFTPSSRGDHAASLLLRPCESCQPVSVRLVGSGAEEDCGALCSLPTAICPAAPESIVVNTWTVLAGDAYSSIDSATTCRWLVITAPMGSAARAGTGCTPSFSPDLVGVYRFELVVTDALGNSGSCEHELTARPMDSLTVETFWDVAGDIDLHLLNEGLGDRQDPTSWFNPSSDCYFANCTNGNRPSPLWDDGHNMSPFLNVDVIEGTGPETIFLMAPSADHAYAIGVHNRSNRPAPVSVTTNVYCGGSLMQSAVVEFTEVKQFEVVGSVRLTGSGCSFTPDGTRWSGFH
;
A
#
# COMPACT_ATOMS: atom_id res chain seq x y z
N MET A 1 39.02 27.85 -19.24
CA MET A 1 39.60 28.05 -17.89
C MET A 1 38.97 27.00 -16.98
N PRO A 2 39.50 26.71 -15.78
CA PRO A 2 38.75 25.88 -14.83
C PRO A 2 37.39 26.52 -14.55
N ALA A 3 36.35 25.70 -14.49
CA ALA A 3 35.01 26.14 -14.14
C ALA A 3 34.67 25.66 -12.73
N GLU A 4 34.11 26.54 -11.91
CA GLU A 4 33.54 26.17 -10.62
C GLU A 4 32.13 25.62 -10.85
N VAL A 5 31.89 24.39 -10.38
CA VAL A 5 30.58 23.77 -10.35
C VAL A 5 30.08 23.79 -8.92
N THR A 6 28.92 24.40 -8.70
CA THR A 6 28.30 24.52 -7.37
C THR A 6 26.85 24.09 -7.43
N VAL A 7 26.43 23.27 -6.47
CA VAL A 7 25.02 22.89 -6.29
C VAL A 7 24.26 24.09 -5.76
N THR A 8 23.29 24.59 -6.52
CA THR A 8 22.50 25.78 -6.20
C THR A 8 21.05 25.47 -5.84
N GLY A 9 20.56 24.27 -6.16
CA GLY A 9 19.23 23.80 -5.78
C GLY A 9 19.23 22.30 -5.51
N VAL A 10 18.64 21.89 -4.40
CA VAL A 10 18.46 20.48 -4.06
C VAL A 10 17.00 20.30 -3.59
N PRO A 11 16.21 19.42 -4.23
CA PRO A 11 14.86 19.12 -3.79
C PRO A 11 14.87 18.48 -2.39
N ALA A 12 13.74 18.58 -1.68
CA ALA A 12 13.60 17.93 -0.38
C ALA A 12 13.85 16.41 -0.49
N GLY A 13 14.50 15.84 0.53
CA GLY A 13 14.83 14.40 0.55
C GLY A 13 16.11 14.02 -0.20
N TYR A 14 16.77 14.95 -0.92
CA TYR A 14 18.04 14.66 -1.59
C TYR A 14 19.22 15.37 -0.94
N GLU A 15 20.40 14.78 -1.07
CA GLU A 15 21.68 15.39 -0.73
C GLU A 15 22.66 15.17 -1.89
N VAL A 16 23.49 16.18 -2.19
CA VAL A 16 24.49 16.10 -3.26
C VAL A 16 25.88 16.32 -2.68
N ARG A 17 26.81 15.41 -2.95
CA ARG A 17 28.19 15.49 -2.46
C ARG A 17 29.21 15.28 -3.58
N PRO A 18 30.28 16.11 -3.63
CA PRO A 18 30.47 17.38 -2.95
C PRO A 18 29.52 18.46 -3.51
N SER A 19 29.20 19.46 -2.70
CA SER A 19 28.33 20.56 -3.10
C SER A 19 29.02 21.64 -3.94
N SER A 20 30.36 21.62 -4.02
CA SER A 20 31.11 22.41 -5.00
C SER A 20 32.45 21.76 -5.37
N LEU A 21 32.94 22.08 -6.58
CA LEU A 21 34.21 21.59 -7.12
C LEU A 21 34.71 22.49 -8.26
N ASN A 22 36.04 22.56 -8.46
CA ASN A 22 36.63 23.10 -9.69
C ASN A 22 36.91 22.01 -10.73
N LEU A 23 36.40 22.19 -11.94
CA LEU A 23 36.60 21.32 -13.09
C LEU A 23 37.59 21.92 -14.09
N GLU A 24 38.70 21.22 -14.32
CA GLU A 24 39.67 21.58 -15.35
C GLU A 24 39.18 21.16 -16.75
N PRO A 25 39.62 21.84 -17.82
CA PRO A 25 39.25 21.47 -19.19
C PRO A 25 39.61 20.01 -19.53
N GLY A 26 38.62 19.25 -20.01
CA GLY A 26 38.78 17.83 -20.38
C GLY A 26 38.77 16.84 -19.21
N SER A 27 38.60 17.33 -17.97
CA SER A 27 38.42 16.48 -16.80
C SER A 27 36.97 16.03 -16.64
N ARG A 28 36.74 15.03 -15.78
CA ARG A 28 35.42 14.56 -15.38
C ARG A 28 35.35 14.43 -13.87
N PHE A 29 34.15 14.54 -13.32
CA PHE A 29 33.86 14.35 -11.91
C PHE A 29 32.54 13.58 -11.74
N GLU A 30 32.42 12.84 -10.65
CA GLU A 30 31.22 12.09 -10.29
C GLU A 30 30.63 12.68 -9.02
N ALA A 31 29.48 13.35 -9.14
CA ALA A 31 28.70 13.80 -7.99
C ALA A 31 27.82 12.66 -7.50
N GLU A 32 27.85 12.40 -6.19
CA GLU A 32 26.94 11.47 -5.56
C GLU A 32 25.64 12.20 -5.20
N ILE A 33 24.51 11.71 -5.71
CA ILE A 33 23.18 12.18 -5.34
C ILE A 33 22.57 11.06 -4.50
N ALA A 34 22.39 11.34 -3.21
CA ALA A 34 21.79 10.41 -2.27
C ALA A 34 20.36 10.84 -1.93
N PHE A 35 19.47 9.87 -1.77
CA PHE A 35 18.05 10.07 -1.45
C PHE A 35 17.76 9.52 -0.05
N PHE A 36 17.31 10.41 0.85
CA PHE A 36 16.97 10.15 2.25
C PHE A 36 15.57 10.69 2.54
N PRO A 37 14.51 10.01 2.06
CA PRO A 37 13.14 10.45 2.31
C PRO A 37 12.83 10.35 3.81
N ALA A 38 12.34 11.45 4.40
CA ALA A 38 11.90 11.47 5.79
C ALA A 38 10.42 11.09 5.97
N LEU A 39 9.68 10.99 4.87
CA LEU A 39 8.25 10.68 4.81
C LEU A 39 8.00 9.68 3.69
N GLU A 40 6.91 8.93 3.81
CA GLU A 40 6.37 8.15 2.71
C GLU A 40 5.61 9.08 1.77
N ALA A 41 6.24 9.39 0.65
CA ALA A 41 5.76 10.36 -0.33
C ALA A 41 6.63 10.29 -1.58
N ARG A 42 6.14 10.88 -2.66
CA ARG A 42 6.91 11.08 -3.88
C ARG A 42 7.73 12.37 -3.79
N PHE A 43 9.03 12.28 -4.05
CA PHE A 43 10.00 13.38 -4.02
C PHE A 43 10.57 13.59 -5.43
N ASP A 44 9.74 14.15 -6.31
CA ASP A 44 10.17 14.60 -7.63
C ASP A 44 10.73 16.02 -7.54
N GLY A 45 11.79 16.32 -8.29
CA GLY A 45 12.32 17.67 -8.37
C GLY A 45 13.52 17.80 -9.29
N VAL A 46 14.16 18.97 -9.25
CA VAL A 46 15.34 19.26 -10.06
C VAL A 46 16.51 19.61 -9.14
N VAL A 47 17.60 18.86 -9.23
CA VAL A 47 18.89 19.27 -8.68
C VAL A 47 19.52 20.26 -9.65
N THR A 48 19.80 21.47 -9.18
CA THR A 48 20.37 22.54 -10.00
C THR A 48 21.84 22.73 -9.67
N PHE A 49 22.67 22.71 -10.71
CA PHE A 49 24.09 23.06 -10.66
C PHE A 49 24.30 24.39 -11.39
N SER A 50 25.11 25.26 -10.80
CA SER A 50 25.69 26.42 -11.47
C SER A 50 27.11 26.08 -11.91
N VAL A 51 27.43 26.39 -13.15
CA VAL A 51 28.78 26.26 -13.73
C VAL A 51 29.25 27.66 -14.11
N ASP A 52 30.36 28.10 -13.51
CA ASP A 52 30.91 29.45 -13.70
C ASP A 52 32.40 29.35 -14.07
N ASP A 53 32.79 29.87 -15.23
CA ASP A 53 34.19 29.89 -15.68
C ASP A 53 34.89 31.25 -15.47
N GLY A 54 34.23 32.15 -14.75
CA GLY A 54 34.66 33.53 -14.49
C GLY A 54 34.31 34.52 -15.60
N THR A 55 33.84 34.05 -16.75
CA THR A 55 33.38 34.89 -17.87
C THR A 55 31.91 34.70 -18.19
N ASP A 56 31.42 33.46 -18.13
CA ASP A 56 30.03 33.09 -18.33
C ASP A 56 29.56 32.16 -17.21
N ARG A 57 28.25 32.22 -16.93
CA ARG A 57 27.58 31.32 -15.99
C ARG A 57 26.44 30.58 -16.70
N ALA A 58 26.40 29.27 -16.51
CA ALA A 58 25.35 28.39 -16.98
C ALA A 58 24.69 27.64 -15.81
N GLU A 59 23.43 27.27 -15.98
CA GLU A 59 22.71 26.41 -15.05
C GLU A 59 22.36 25.09 -15.72
N LEU A 60 22.58 23.99 -15.00
CA LEU A 60 22.23 22.64 -15.40
C LEU A 60 21.25 22.08 -14.38
N GLY A 61 20.05 21.72 -14.83
CA GLY A 61 19.07 20.98 -14.03
C GLY A 61 19.14 19.49 -14.33
N ILE A 62 19.13 18.66 -13.29
CA ILE A 62 18.97 17.22 -13.38
C ILE A 62 17.66 16.86 -12.69
N ASP A 63 16.70 16.31 -13.46
CA ASP A 63 15.47 15.77 -12.89
C ASP A 63 15.78 14.55 -12.03
N VAL A 64 15.29 14.57 -10.80
CA VAL A 64 15.35 13.45 -9.86
C VAL A 64 13.93 13.03 -9.49
N ARG A 65 13.74 11.73 -9.34
CA ARG A 65 12.48 11.11 -8.92
C ARG A 65 12.81 10.04 -7.90
N GLY A 66 12.04 10.00 -6.83
CA GLY A 66 12.26 9.10 -5.72
C GLY A 66 10.98 8.98 -4.91
N GLU A 67 10.73 7.81 -4.36
CA GLU A 67 9.57 7.54 -3.53
C GLU A 67 10.07 7.08 -2.15
N GLY A 68 9.70 7.83 -1.12
CA GLY A 68 9.86 7.38 0.24
C GLY A 68 8.81 6.33 0.55
N ILE A 69 9.23 5.23 1.16
CA ILE A 69 8.34 4.16 1.62
C ILE A 69 8.53 3.96 3.12
N GLN A 70 7.46 3.70 3.87
CA GLN A 70 7.55 3.46 5.32
C GLN A 70 8.22 2.13 5.65
N ARG A 71 8.03 1.12 4.80
CA ARG A 71 8.60 -0.22 4.93
C ARG A 71 9.13 -0.68 3.59
N VAL A 72 10.37 -1.15 3.60
CA VAL A 72 11.06 -1.78 2.44
C VAL A 72 10.73 -3.27 2.29
N MET A 73 10.05 -3.83 3.29
CA MET A 73 9.76 -5.25 3.38
C MET A 73 8.61 -5.49 4.35
N GLU A 74 7.83 -6.53 4.06
CA GLU A 74 6.79 -7.07 4.92
C GLU A 74 7.27 -8.38 5.52
N VAL A 75 7.13 -8.49 6.83
CA VAL A 75 7.63 -9.60 7.65
C VAL A 75 6.83 -9.66 8.96
N ALA A 76 6.69 -10.85 9.53
CA ALA A 76 6.02 -11.04 10.82
C ALA A 76 6.74 -10.26 11.95
N GLU A 77 5.99 -9.71 12.89
CA GLU A 77 6.54 -8.95 14.03
C GLU A 77 7.23 -9.85 15.08
N ALA A 78 6.83 -11.12 15.13
CA ALA A 78 7.39 -12.09 16.07
C ALA A 78 7.38 -13.51 15.49
N LEU A 79 8.39 -14.30 15.88
CA LEU A 79 8.40 -15.75 15.77
C LEU A 79 8.39 -16.35 17.16
N ASP A 80 7.36 -17.13 17.43
CA ASP A 80 7.20 -17.90 18.66
C ASP A 80 7.49 -19.37 18.38
N PHE A 81 8.60 -19.84 18.91
CA PHE A 81 9.02 -21.23 18.81
C PHE A 81 8.24 -22.13 19.77
N GLY A 82 7.40 -21.57 20.65
CA GLY A 82 6.68 -22.29 21.68
C GLY A 82 7.63 -23.04 22.62
N ILE A 83 7.14 -24.15 23.16
CA ILE A 83 7.90 -25.00 24.07
C ILE A 83 8.76 -26.00 23.27
N VAL A 84 10.06 -26.02 23.53
CA VAL A 84 11.05 -26.91 22.90
C VAL A 84 11.84 -27.64 24.01
N PRO A 85 12.03 -28.97 23.92
CA PRO A 85 12.90 -29.69 24.86
C PRO A 85 14.32 -29.13 24.89
N VAL A 86 14.94 -29.09 26.07
CA VAL A 86 16.34 -28.67 26.19
C VAL A 86 17.25 -29.55 25.33
N GLY A 87 18.06 -28.91 24.48
CA GLY A 87 18.97 -29.57 23.54
C GLY A 87 18.35 -29.95 22.19
N GLU A 88 17.03 -29.88 22.02
CA GLU A 88 16.39 -30.05 20.72
C GLU A 88 16.28 -28.73 19.95
N THR A 89 16.23 -28.83 18.62
CA THR A 89 16.13 -27.67 17.73
C THR A 89 14.76 -27.63 17.05
N ARG A 90 14.07 -26.49 17.17
CA ARG A 90 12.92 -26.16 16.32
C ARG A 90 13.31 -25.13 15.29
N ILE A 91 12.88 -25.34 14.05
CA ILE A 91 13.11 -24.41 12.94
C ILE A 91 11.75 -23.91 12.47
N LEU A 92 11.61 -22.60 12.37
CA LEU A 92 10.43 -21.95 11.80
C LEU A 92 10.83 -21.15 10.56
N PRO A 93 10.02 -21.21 9.49
CA PRO A 93 10.22 -20.34 8.33
C PRO A 93 9.82 -18.90 8.66
N LEU A 94 10.63 -17.94 8.23
CA LEU A 94 10.30 -16.52 8.21
C LEU A 94 10.10 -16.07 6.76
N SER A 95 8.87 -15.70 6.42
CA SER A 95 8.52 -15.12 5.12
C SER A 95 8.93 -13.65 5.08
N LEU A 96 9.67 -13.26 4.04
CA LEU A 96 10.16 -11.91 3.79
C LEU A 96 9.63 -11.48 2.42
N SER A 97 8.86 -10.40 2.35
CA SER A 97 8.33 -9.90 1.07
C SER A 97 8.83 -8.49 0.81
N SER A 98 9.60 -8.29 -0.27
CA SER A 98 10.03 -6.94 -0.68
C SER A 98 8.83 -6.14 -1.16
N THR A 99 8.72 -4.89 -0.69
CA THR A 99 7.75 -3.90 -1.20
C THR A 99 8.38 -2.94 -2.19
N ALA A 100 9.70 -3.06 -2.42
CA ALA A 100 10.43 -2.20 -3.33
C ALA A 100 10.30 -2.64 -4.79
N ASP A 101 10.43 -1.68 -5.69
CA ASP A 101 10.47 -1.85 -7.15
C ASP A 101 11.88 -2.18 -7.69
N MET A 102 12.86 -2.29 -6.79
CA MET A 102 14.25 -2.65 -7.06
C MET A 102 14.73 -3.73 -6.09
N ALA A 103 15.86 -4.36 -6.43
CA ALA A 103 16.48 -5.35 -5.57
C ALA A 103 17.06 -4.69 -4.30
N ILE A 104 16.82 -5.30 -3.14
CA ILE A 104 17.34 -4.87 -1.84
C ILE A 104 18.08 -6.02 -1.18
N THR A 105 19.22 -5.72 -0.57
CA THR A 105 20.01 -6.66 0.23
C THR A 105 19.88 -6.30 1.71
N PHE A 106 19.66 -7.31 2.56
CA PHE A 106 19.55 -7.19 4.00
C PHE A 106 20.65 -8.00 4.70
N ASP A 107 21.38 -7.36 5.58
CA ASP A 107 22.20 -8.06 6.58
C ASP A 107 21.30 -8.60 7.69
N VAL A 108 21.47 -9.88 8.01
CA VAL A 108 20.69 -10.60 9.02
C VAL A 108 21.56 -10.86 10.24
N SER A 109 21.11 -10.41 11.40
CA SER A 109 21.80 -10.62 12.68
C SER A 109 20.81 -10.91 13.81
N ILE A 110 21.26 -11.57 14.86
CA ILE A 110 20.47 -11.78 16.08
C ILE A 110 21.13 -11.01 17.22
N GLU A 111 20.34 -10.21 17.94
CA GLU A 111 20.74 -9.47 19.13
C GLU A 111 20.07 -10.06 20.38
N GLY A 112 20.90 -10.42 21.37
CA GLY A 112 20.47 -11.16 22.55
C GLY A 112 20.16 -12.63 22.24
N GLY A 113 20.28 -13.52 23.24
CA GLY A 113 19.84 -14.92 23.13
C GLY A 113 20.54 -15.75 22.03
N THR A 114 21.70 -15.33 21.52
CA THR A 114 22.40 -15.99 20.40
C THR A 114 22.92 -17.38 20.75
N GLU A 115 22.95 -17.73 22.04
CA GLU A 115 23.20 -19.06 22.55
C GLU A 115 22.05 -20.04 22.30
N SER A 116 20.83 -19.53 22.11
CA SER A 116 19.62 -20.33 21.92
C SER A 116 18.99 -20.10 20.54
N PHE A 117 19.15 -18.93 19.93
CA PHE A 117 18.56 -18.60 18.62
C PHE A 117 19.60 -18.54 17.50
N GLY A 118 19.20 -18.96 16.30
CA GLY A 118 20.03 -18.96 15.10
C GLY A 118 19.24 -18.56 13.85
N SER A 119 19.95 -18.11 12.82
CA SER A 119 19.41 -17.83 11.49
C SER A 119 20.19 -18.64 10.46
N GLY A 120 19.48 -19.26 9.52
CA GLY A 120 20.07 -19.97 8.38
C GLY A 120 20.71 -19.04 7.35
N SER A 121 20.42 -17.73 7.42
CA SER A 121 20.94 -16.71 6.51
C SER A 121 21.65 -15.60 7.27
N ARG A 122 22.76 -15.10 6.72
CA ARG A 122 23.46 -13.88 7.17
C ARG A 122 23.21 -12.68 6.28
N VAL A 123 22.86 -12.94 5.02
CA VAL A 123 22.53 -11.94 4.02
C VAL A 123 21.34 -12.48 3.23
N VAL A 124 20.35 -11.64 2.96
CA VAL A 124 19.20 -11.95 2.11
C VAL A 124 19.11 -10.89 1.03
N GLU A 125 19.11 -11.33 -0.22
CA GLU A 125 18.78 -10.47 -1.36
C GLU A 125 17.36 -10.82 -1.81
N LEU A 126 16.54 -9.78 -2.00
CA LEU A 126 15.20 -9.84 -2.56
C LEU A 126 15.18 -8.99 -3.83
N ALA A 127 14.73 -9.53 -4.94
CA ALA A 127 14.41 -8.76 -6.12
C ALA A 127 13.17 -7.86 -5.88
N ALA A 128 12.88 -7.00 -6.86
CA ALA A 128 11.69 -6.15 -6.87
C ALA A 128 10.42 -7.00 -6.66
N GLY A 129 9.64 -6.70 -5.62
CA GLY A 129 8.41 -7.42 -5.26
C GLY A 129 8.59 -8.90 -4.91
N GLU A 130 9.81 -9.40 -4.72
CA GLU A 130 10.05 -10.82 -4.43
C GLU A 130 9.65 -11.18 -2.99
N ALA A 131 9.02 -12.35 -2.83
CA ALA A 131 8.86 -13.01 -1.54
C ALA A 131 9.82 -14.19 -1.41
N ARG A 132 10.49 -14.29 -0.26
CA ARG A 132 11.47 -15.34 0.06
C ARG A 132 11.36 -15.79 1.50
N THR A 133 11.64 -17.05 1.75
CA THR A 133 11.65 -17.61 3.11
C THR A 133 13.09 -17.84 3.59
N ILE A 134 13.37 -17.50 4.85
CA ILE A 134 14.58 -17.92 5.57
C ILE A 134 14.23 -18.77 6.78
N ASP A 135 15.11 -19.69 7.14
CA ASP A 135 14.94 -20.52 8.34
C ASP A 135 15.50 -19.80 9.57
N VAL A 136 14.72 -19.76 10.65
CA VAL A 136 15.15 -19.29 11.97
C VAL A 136 15.03 -20.46 12.94
N SER A 137 16.03 -20.67 13.79
CA SER A 137 16.11 -21.83 14.68
C SER A 137 16.15 -21.44 16.15
N PHE A 138 15.56 -22.26 17.01
CA PHE A 138 15.66 -22.17 18.47
C PHE A 138 16.09 -23.51 19.07
N THR A 139 17.15 -23.49 19.88
CA THR A 139 17.72 -24.63 20.62
C THR A 139 17.99 -24.23 22.06
N PRO A 140 17.04 -24.42 23.00
CA PRO A 140 17.23 -24.00 24.38
C PRO A 140 18.29 -24.86 25.08
N SER A 141 19.26 -24.20 25.75
CA SER A 141 20.27 -24.87 26.59
C SER A 141 19.82 -25.05 28.05
N SER A 142 18.74 -24.39 28.45
CA SER A 142 18.15 -24.47 29.78
C SER A 142 16.64 -24.28 29.73
N ARG A 143 15.95 -24.71 30.81
CA ARG A 143 14.51 -24.52 30.95
C ARG A 143 14.12 -23.05 31.13
N GLY A 144 12.87 -22.75 30.81
CA GLY A 144 12.28 -21.42 30.96
C GLY A 144 12.36 -20.59 29.68
N ASP A 145 11.90 -19.34 29.77
CA ASP A 145 11.69 -18.49 28.62
C ASP A 145 12.99 -17.87 28.12
N HIS A 146 13.15 -17.85 26.80
CA HIS A 146 14.24 -17.23 26.06
C HIS A 146 13.65 -16.22 25.09
N ALA A 147 14.35 -15.10 24.89
CA ALA A 147 13.96 -14.08 23.93
C ALA A 147 15.17 -13.45 23.25
N ALA A 148 15.00 -13.04 22.00
CA ALA A 148 15.99 -12.35 21.18
C ALA A 148 15.32 -11.44 20.15
N SER A 149 16.11 -10.68 19.42
CA SER A 149 15.65 -9.89 18.27
C SER A 149 16.43 -10.29 17.02
N LEU A 150 15.73 -10.72 15.97
CA LEU A 150 16.31 -10.85 14.63
C LEU A 150 16.24 -9.48 13.94
N LEU A 151 17.37 -8.97 13.51
CA LEU A 151 17.51 -7.67 12.84
C LEU A 151 17.83 -7.88 11.36
N LEU A 152 17.02 -7.28 10.50
CA LEU A 152 17.17 -7.24 9.05
C LEU A 152 17.53 -5.80 8.65
N ARG A 153 18.79 -5.58 8.26
CA ARG A 153 19.35 -4.24 8.01
C ARG A 153 19.60 -4.03 6.51
N PRO A 154 18.87 -3.12 5.83
CA PRO A 154 19.02 -2.91 4.38
C PRO A 154 20.25 -2.05 3.99
N CYS A 155 20.77 -1.25 4.92
CA CYS A 155 22.00 -0.47 4.73
C CYS A 155 22.63 -0.09 6.08
N GLU A 156 23.92 0.29 6.10
CA GLU A 156 24.66 0.55 7.34
C GLU A 156 24.04 1.65 8.23
N SER A 157 23.51 2.71 7.61
CA SER A 157 22.85 3.83 8.30
C SER A 157 21.34 3.66 8.45
N CYS A 158 20.75 2.61 7.88
CA CYS A 158 19.31 2.38 7.90
C CYS A 158 18.87 1.82 9.26
N GLN A 159 17.67 2.19 9.70
CA GLN A 159 17.05 1.54 10.85
C GLN A 159 16.72 0.08 10.48
N PRO A 160 17.12 -0.92 11.30
CA PRO A 160 16.81 -2.31 11.01
C PRO A 160 15.33 -2.61 11.20
N VAL A 161 14.79 -3.50 10.38
CA VAL A 161 13.51 -4.17 10.65
C VAL A 161 13.77 -5.24 11.71
N SER A 162 12.97 -5.26 12.77
CA SER A 162 13.18 -6.14 13.92
C SER A 162 12.04 -7.14 14.07
N VAL A 163 12.37 -8.42 14.19
CA VAL A 163 11.44 -9.52 14.48
C VAL A 163 11.76 -10.08 15.86
N ARG A 164 10.78 -10.08 16.76
CA ARG A 164 10.95 -10.62 18.11
C ARG A 164 10.98 -12.15 18.06
N LEU A 165 12.00 -12.76 18.62
CA LEU A 165 12.10 -14.21 18.77
C LEU A 165 11.78 -14.58 20.22
N VAL A 166 10.87 -15.52 20.42
CA VAL A 166 10.54 -16.07 21.75
C VAL A 166 10.42 -17.58 21.70
N GLY A 167 10.74 -18.25 22.81
CA GLY A 167 10.56 -19.69 22.97
C GLY A 167 10.89 -20.13 24.39
N SER A 168 10.38 -21.28 24.83
CA SER A 168 10.59 -21.78 26.19
C SER A 168 11.24 -23.16 26.19
N GLY A 169 12.28 -23.35 27.00
CA GLY A 169 12.93 -24.64 27.19
C GLY A 169 12.16 -25.53 28.18
N ALA A 170 11.91 -26.80 27.83
CA ALA A 170 11.25 -27.79 28.69
C ALA A 170 12.09 -29.05 28.95
N GLU A 171 11.53 -30.01 29.70
CA GLU A 171 12.13 -31.35 29.86
C GLU A 171 12.15 -32.11 28.51
N GLU A 172 13.00 -33.13 28.39
CA GLU A 172 13.17 -33.96 27.18
C GLU A 172 11.87 -34.63 26.67
N ASP A 173 10.86 -34.84 27.53
CA ASP A 173 9.57 -35.45 27.15
C ASP A 173 8.38 -34.59 27.62
N CYS A 174 8.12 -33.52 26.87
CA CYS A 174 7.01 -32.59 27.10
C CYS A 174 5.72 -32.98 26.36
N GLY A 175 5.73 -34.05 25.56
CA GLY A 175 4.57 -34.54 24.82
C GLY A 175 3.79 -33.45 24.06
N ALA A 176 2.47 -33.41 24.23
CA ALA A 176 1.59 -32.45 23.57
C ALA A 176 1.86 -30.98 23.92
N LEU A 177 2.60 -30.69 25.00
CA LEU A 177 2.97 -29.31 25.37
C LEU A 177 3.95 -28.68 24.37
N CYS A 178 4.75 -29.50 23.69
CA CYS A 178 5.73 -29.05 22.71
C CYS A 178 5.20 -29.04 21.28
N SER A 179 3.96 -29.47 21.05
CA SER A 179 3.33 -29.40 19.73
C SER A 179 2.72 -28.02 19.52
N LEU A 180 3.13 -27.31 18.47
CA LEU A 180 2.48 -26.06 18.08
C LEU A 180 1.07 -26.33 17.51
N PRO A 181 0.09 -25.45 17.75
CA PRO A 181 -1.16 -25.52 17.01
C PRO A 181 -0.91 -25.31 15.51
N THR A 182 -1.75 -25.92 14.68
CA THR A 182 -1.73 -25.77 13.23
C THR A 182 -2.83 -24.80 12.81
N ALA A 183 -2.45 -23.69 12.17
CA ALA A 183 -3.37 -22.83 11.46
C ALA A 183 -3.68 -23.42 10.08
N ILE A 184 -4.95 -23.40 9.69
CA ILE A 184 -5.43 -23.96 8.43
C ILE A 184 -6.06 -22.82 7.62
N CYS A 185 -5.41 -22.44 6.53
CA CYS A 185 -5.88 -21.41 5.61
C CYS A 185 -6.61 -22.04 4.42
N PRO A 186 -7.45 -21.28 3.69
CA PRO A 186 -8.02 -21.76 2.44
C PRO A 186 -6.93 -22.18 1.45
N ALA A 187 -7.10 -23.34 0.83
CA ALA A 187 -6.06 -23.99 0.02
C ALA A 187 -5.76 -23.29 -1.31
N ALA A 188 -6.69 -22.49 -1.82
CA ALA A 188 -6.54 -21.75 -3.08
C ALA A 188 -6.73 -20.26 -2.82
N PRO A 189 -6.02 -19.37 -3.53
CA PRO A 189 -6.25 -17.94 -3.44
C PRO A 189 -7.68 -17.59 -3.89
N GLU A 190 -8.25 -16.57 -3.28
CA GLU A 190 -9.60 -16.10 -3.59
C GLU A 190 -9.57 -14.92 -4.58
N SER A 191 -10.60 -14.79 -5.42
CA SER A 191 -10.80 -13.59 -6.24
C SER A 191 -12.25 -13.12 -6.22
N ILE A 192 -12.46 -11.91 -5.70
CA ILE A 192 -13.78 -11.29 -5.53
C ILE A 192 -13.79 -9.87 -6.09
N VAL A 193 -14.99 -9.35 -6.35
CA VAL A 193 -15.13 -7.95 -6.76
C VAL A 193 -14.87 -7.05 -5.56
N VAL A 194 -14.16 -5.94 -5.74
CA VAL A 194 -13.92 -4.93 -4.70
C VAL A 194 -15.25 -4.42 -4.11
N ASN A 195 -15.27 -4.07 -2.82
CA ASN A 195 -16.43 -3.69 -2.02
C ASN A 195 -17.54 -4.76 -1.94
N THR A 196 -17.18 -6.04 -2.08
CA THR A 196 -18.09 -7.17 -1.80
C THR A 196 -17.65 -7.95 -0.57
N TRP A 197 -18.62 -8.45 0.20
CA TRP A 197 -18.35 -9.25 1.39
C TRP A 197 -17.95 -10.69 1.02
N THR A 198 -16.88 -11.17 1.63
CA THR A 198 -16.49 -12.58 1.67
C THR A 198 -16.21 -13.05 3.10
N VAL A 199 -15.91 -14.33 3.27
CA VAL A 199 -15.51 -14.96 4.53
C VAL A 199 -14.10 -15.51 4.40
N LEU A 200 -13.19 -15.06 5.27
CA LEU A 200 -11.86 -15.65 5.38
C LEU A 200 -11.97 -17.00 6.08
N ALA A 201 -12.10 -18.09 5.32
CA ALA A 201 -12.44 -19.42 5.83
C ALA A 201 -11.23 -20.15 6.46
N GLY A 202 -10.82 -19.70 7.65
CA GLY A 202 -9.75 -20.33 8.43
C GLY A 202 -10.25 -21.40 9.40
N ASP A 203 -9.34 -22.28 9.81
CA ASP A 203 -9.56 -23.30 10.84
C ASP A 203 -8.29 -23.51 11.69
N ALA A 204 -8.43 -24.26 12.78
CA ALA A 204 -7.39 -24.47 13.78
C ALA A 204 -7.37 -25.92 14.28
N TYR A 205 -6.17 -26.47 14.45
CA TYR A 205 -5.97 -27.75 15.12
C TYR A 205 -4.93 -27.62 16.23
N SER A 206 -5.17 -28.25 17.38
CA SER A 206 -4.19 -28.35 18.46
C SER A 206 -4.25 -29.73 19.12
N SER A 207 -3.10 -30.29 19.49
CA SER A 207 -3.01 -31.60 20.13
C SER A 207 -3.40 -31.62 21.60
N ILE A 208 -3.62 -30.45 22.22
CA ILE A 208 -3.96 -30.33 23.64
C ILE A 208 -5.49 -30.26 23.92
N ASP A 209 -6.34 -30.65 22.96
CA ASP A 209 -7.81 -30.76 23.06
C ASP A 209 -8.46 -29.62 23.86
N SER A 210 -8.09 -28.38 23.53
CA SER A 210 -8.54 -27.17 24.21
C SER A 210 -8.92 -26.10 23.19
N ALA A 211 -9.66 -25.08 23.66
CA ALA A 211 -10.12 -24.00 22.80
C ALA A 211 -8.92 -23.20 22.25
N THR A 212 -8.83 -23.11 20.93
CA THR A 212 -7.88 -22.24 20.23
C THR A 212 -8.50 -20.87 19.95
N THR A 213 -7.69 -19.83 19.97
CA THR A 213 -8.08 -18.50 19.48
C THR A 213 -7.49 -18.28 18.10
N CYS A 214 -8.26 -17.62 17.23
CA CYS A 214 -7.86 -17.29 15.87
C CYS A 214 -7.86 -15.78 15.68
N ARG A 215 -6.84 -15.26 14.99
CA ARG A 215 -6.74 -13.87 14.59
C ARG A 215 -6.18 -13.76 13.19
N TRP A 216 -6.94 -13.15 12.30
CA TRP A 216 -6.46 -12.77 10.98
C TRP A 216 -5.77 -11.40 11.04
N LEU A 217 -4.59 -11.32 10.46
CA LEU A 217 -3.83 -10.10 10.24
C LEU A 217 -3.84 -9.78 8.75
N VAL A 218 -4.04 -8.51 8.41
CA VAL A 218 -3.77 -8.02 7.05
C VAL A 218 -2.27 -7.70 6.99
N ILE A 219 -1.50 -8.52 6.27
CA ILE A 219 -0.06 -8.36 6.11
C ILE A 219 0.23 -7.29 5.06
N THR A 220 -0.43 -7.36 3.91
CA THR A 220 -0.39 -6.33 2.88
C THR A 220 -1.76 -6.07 2.32
N ALA A 221 -1.97 -4.83 1.89
CA ALA A 221 -3.16 -4.36 1.18
C ALA A 221 -2.74 -3.32 0.14
N PRO A 222 -3.60 -3.01 -0.85
CA PRO A 222 -3.36 -1.92 -1.79
C PRO A 222 -3.12 -0.59 -1.07
N MET A 223 -2.25 0.25 -1.63
CA MET A 223 -1.99 1.60 -1.10
C MET A 223 -3.30 2.39 -1.01
N GLY A 224 -3.56 3.00 0.15
CA GLY A 224 -4.81 3.71 0.43
C GLY A 224 -5.92 2.86 1.07
N SER A 225 -5.74 1.54 1.16
CA SER A 225 -6.72 0.64 1.80
C SER A 225 -6.83 0.92 3.30
N ALA A 226 -8.06 1.05 3.79
CA ALA A 226 -8.43 1.10 5.19
C ALA A 226 -9.00 -0.23 5.71
N ALA A 227 -9.18 -1.23 4.84
CA ALA A 227 -9.81 -2.50 5.17
C ALA A 227 -9.13 -3.24 6.33
N ARG A 228 -9.95 -3.84 7.20
CA ARG A 228 -9.52 -4.65 8.35
C ARG A 228 -10.28 -5.97 8.36
N ALA A 229 -9.59 -7.05 8.73
CA ALA A 229 -10.21 -8.34 8.98
C ALA A 229 -10.96 -8.34 10.32
N GLY A 230 -12.08 -9.07 10.38
CA GLY A 230 -12.79 -9.32 11.64
C GLY A 230 -12.07 -10.31 12.56
N THR A 231 -12.71 -10.67 13.68
CA THR A 231 -12.17 -11.60 14.68
C THR A 231 -12.67 -13.04 14.50
N GLY A 232 -11.92 -14.02 15.03
CA GLY A 232 -12.25 -15.44 14.93
C GLY A 232 -11.61 -16.14 13.73
N CYS A 233 -11.88 -17.44 13.56
CA CYS A 233 -11.28 -18.22 12.47
C CYS A 233 -11.96 -17.96 11.11
N THR A 234 -13.25 -17.60 11.13
CA THR A 234 -14.05 -17.33 9.93
C THR A 234 -14.69 -15.93 9.92
N PRO A 235 -13.90 -14.83 10.00
CA PRO A 235 -14.45 -13.49 9.97
C PRO A 235 -14.94 -13.12 8.56
N SER A 236 -15.87 -12.17 8.49
CA SER A 236 -16.21 -11.49 7.25
C SER A 236 -15.14 -10.46 6.89
N PHE A 237 -14.88 -10.29 5.60
CA PHE A 237 -13.96 -9.30 5.06
C PHE A 237 -14.55 -8.66 3.80
N SER A 238 -14.27 -7.38 3.58
CA SER A 238 -14.60 -6.67 2.34
C SER A 238 -13.38 -5.86 1.93
N PRO A 239 -12.75 -6.17 0.78
CA PRO A 239 -11.69 -5.32 0.23
C PRO A 239 -12.29 -4.00 -0.23
N ASP A 240 -11.62 -2.89 0.06
CA ASP A 240 -12.07 -1.53 -0.22
C ASP A 240 -11.40 -0.90 -1.44
N LEU A 241 -10.28 -1.47 -1.91
CA LEU A 241 -9.58 -1.12 -3.13
C LEU A 241 -9.32 -2.35 -4.00
N VAL A 242 -9.17 -2.12 -5.31
CA VAL A 242 -8.69 -3.13 -6.24
C VAL A 242 -7.21 -3.45 -5.95
N GLY A 243 -6.88 -4.73 -5.97
CA GLY A 243 -5.51 -5.21 -5.81
C GLY A 243 -5.43 -6.49 -4.98
N VAL A 244 -4.21 -6.81 -4.55
CA VAL A 244 -3.93 -8.04 -3.80
C VAL A 244 -3.88 -7.72 -2.30
N TYR A 245 -4.60 -8.51 -1.52
CA TYR A 245 -4.55 -8.52 -0.06
C TYR A 245 -3.90 -9.83 0.39
N ARG A 246 -2.91 -9.74 1.27
CA ARG A 246 -2.31 -10.92 1.91
C ARG A 246 -2.62 -10.92 3.38
N PHE A 247 -2.98 -12.07 3.89
CA PHE A 247 -3.34 -12.27 5.29
C PHE A 247 -2.48 -13.33 5.95
N GLU A 248 -2.33 -13.20 7.26
CA GLU A 248 -1.81 -14.26 8.12
C GLU A 248 -2.90 -14.64 9.12
N LEU A 249 -3.26 -15.92 9.16
CA LEU A 249 -4.06 -16.49 10.23
C LEU A 249 -3.12 -16.97 11.33
N VAL A 250 -3.21 -16.35 12.50
CA VAL A 250 -2.51 -16.82 13.71
C VAL A 250 -3.50 -17.58 14.59
N VAL A 251 -3.13 -18.81 14.95
CA VAL A 251 -3.85 -19.67 15.89
C VAL A 251 -3.02 -19.79 17.16
N THR A 252 -3.65 -19.53 18.32
CA THR A 252 -3.02 -19.67 19.64
C THR A 252 -3.77 -20.72 20.45
N ASP A 253 -3.04 -21.64 21.07
CA ASP A 253 -3.62 -22.67 21.95
C ASP A 253 -3.79 -22.18 23.40
N ALA A 254 -4.35 -23.03 24.27
CA ALA A 254 -4.59 -22.67 25.67
C ALA A 254 -3.32 -22.49 26.53
N LEU A 255 -2.16 -22.91 26.02
CA LEU A 255 -0.86 -22.73 26.67
C LEU A 255 -0.15 -21.46 26.19
N GLY A 256 -0.71 -20.80 25.16
CA GLY A 256 -0.12 -19.62 24.55
C GLY A 256 0.81 -19.93 23.39
N ASN A 257 1.00 -21.20 23.00
CA ASN A 257 1.78 -21.51 21.79
C ASN A 257 1.01 -21.05 20.56
N SER A 258 1.74 -20.62 19.53
CA SER A 258 1.13 -20.15 18.29
C SER A 258 1.65 -20.88 17.05
N GLY A 259 0.79 -20.92 16.03
CA GLY A 259 1.13 -21.35 14.68
C GLY A 259 0.36 -20.49 13.67
N SER A 260 0.89 -20.34 12.47
CA SER A 260 0.29 -19.49 11.45
C SER A 260 0.31 -20.08 10.05
N CYS A 261 -0.53 -19.50 9.18
CA CYS A 261 -0.55 -19.75 7.75
C CYS A 261 -0.91 -18.46 7.01
N GLU A 262 -0.48 -18.35 5.75
CA GLU A 262 -0.81 -17.21 4.89
C GLU A 262 -1.92 -17.54 3.89
N HIS A 263 -2.69 -16.52 3.52
CA HIS A 263 -3.72 -16.59 2.48
C HIS A 263 -3.71 -15.33 1.63
N GLU A 264 -3.99 -15.48 0.33
CA GLU A 264 -4.05 -14.37 -0.62
C GLU A 264 -5.47 -14.22 -1.18
N LEU A 265 -5.94 -12.97 -1.24
CA LEU A 265 -7.20 -12.58 -1.89
C LEU A 265 -6.91 -11.49 -2.91
N THR A 266 -7.38 -11.67 -4.14
CA THR A 266 -7.33 -10.64 -5.19
C THR A 266 -8.69 -9.96 -5.32
N ALA A 267 -8.75 -8.69 -4.93
CA ALA A 267 -9.88 -7.81 -5.18
C ALA A 267 -9.78 -7.28 -6.62
N ARG A 268 -10.75 -7.64 -7.47
CA ARG A 268 -10.82 -7.21 -8.86
C ARG A 268 -11.87 -6.09 -9.05
N PRO A 269 -11.69 -5.19 -10.02
CA PRO A 269 -12.75 -4.26 -10.39
C PRO A 269 -13.94 -5.02 -10.99
N MET A 270 -15.07 -4.34 -11.19
CA MET A 270 -16.16 -4.91 -11.96
C MET A 270 -15.76 -5.07 -13.44
N ASP A 271 -16.38 -6.02 -14.13
CA ASP A 271 -16.32 -6.15 -15.61
C ASP A 271 -17.17 -5.06 -16.31
N SER A 272 -17.18 -3.84 -15.75
CA SER A 272 -17.88 -2.64 -16.25
C SER A 272 -17.06 -1.42 -15.81
N LEU A 273 -17.64 -0.36 -15.24
CA LEU A 273 -16.89 0.82 -14.78
C LEU A 273 -16.77 0.82 -13.25
N THR A 274 -15.53 0.89 -12.76
CA THR A 274 -15.17 1.10 -11.35
C THR A 274 -14.22 2.27 -11.28
N VAL A 275 -14.51 3.25 -10.42
CA VAL A 275 -13.64 4.39 -10.15
C VAL A 275 -13.42 4.44 -8.66
N GLU A 276 -12.17 4.32 -8.21
CA GLU A 276 -11.81 4.43 -6.79
C GLU A 276 -10.86 5.61 -6.61
N THR A 277 -11.00 6.31 -5.48
CA THR A 277 -10.10 7.39 -5.10
C THR A 277 -9.69 7.25 -3.64
N PHE A 278 -8.44 7.56 -3.34
CA PHE A 278 -7.87 7.58 -1.99
C PHE A 278 -6.83 8.69 -1.91
N TRP A 279 -6.46 9.10 -0.71
CA TRP A 279 -5.62 10.29 -0.52
C TRP A 279 -4.66 10.15 0.66
N ASP A 280 -3.62 10.97 0.70
CA ASP A 280 -2.50 10.84 1.65
C ASP A 280 -2.73 11.52 3.01
N VAL A 281 -3.54 12.57 3.06
CA VAL A 281 -3.77 13.38 4.27
C VAL A 281 -5.20 13.27 4.74
N ALA A 282 -5.40 12.88 6.00
CA ALA A 282 -6.73 12.72 6.59
C ALA A 282 -7.65 13.94 6.34
N GLY A 283 -8.86 13.67 5.83
CA GLY A 283 -9.86 14.68 5.52
C GLY A 283 -11.01 14.09 4.71
N ASP A 284 -11.55 14.90 3.81
CA ASP A 284 -12.81 14.70 3.12
C ASP A 284 -12.62 15.07 1.64
N ILE A 285 -12.44 14.04 0.82
CA ILE A 285 -12.34 14.15 -0.64
C ILE A 285 -13.56 13.47 -1.24
N ASP A 286 -14.42 14.24 -1.91
CA ASP A 286 -15.58 13.68 -2.59
C ASP A 286 -15.19 13.18 -3.99
N LEU A 287 -15.56 11.93 -4.30
CA LEU A 287 -15.50 11.38 -5.65
C LEU A 287 -16.78 11.69 -6.42
N HIS A 288 -16.60 12.15 -7.67
CA HIS A 288 -17.67 12.48 -8.58
C HIS A 288 -17.61 11.64 -9.86
N LEU A 289 -18.79 11.23 -10.33
CA LEU A 289 -18.98 10.71 -11.69
C LEU A 289 -20.10 11.49 -12.37
N LEU A 290 -19.82 12.11 -13.51
CA LEU A 290 -20.74 12.93 -14.27
C LEU A 290 -21.16 12.22 -15.56
N ASN A 291 -22.46 12.18 -15.84
CA ASN A 291 -23.02 11.77 -17.12
C ASN A 291 -22.92 12.92 -18.14
N GLU A 292 -22.02 12.81 -19.13
CA GLU A 292 -21.83 13.85 -20.16
C GLU A 292 -22.99 13.96 -21.18
N GLY A 293 -23.96 13.05 -21.14
CA GLY A 293 -25.22 13.19 -21.87
C GLY A 293 -26.19 14.17 -21.19
N LEU A 294 -25.98 14.45 -19.90
CA LEU A 294 -26.86 15.28 -19.06
C LEU A 294 -26.18 16.55 -18.53
N GLY A 295 -24.84 16.61 -18.56
CA GLY A 295 -24.06 17.77 -18.14
C GLY A 295 -22.79 17.95 -18.97
N ASP A 296 -22.15 19.10 -18.83
CA ASP A 296 -20.86 19.41 -19.43
C ASP A 296 -19.80 19.42 -18.34
N ARG A 297 -18.78 18.57 -18.47
CA ARG A 297 -17.67 18.49 -17.50
C ARG A 297 -16.88 19.79 -17.38
N GLN A 298 -16.93 20.68 -18.36
CA GLN A 298 -16.28 21.99 -18.32
C GLN A 298 -17.16 23.08 -17.68
N ASP A 299 -18.43 22.77 -17.38
CA ASP A 299 -19.33 23.67 -16.68
C ASP A 299 -19.39 23.30 -15.18
N PRO A 300 -18.92 24.17 -14.28
CA PRO A 300 -18.94 23.91 -12.84
C PRO A 300 -20.33 23.62 -12.28
N THR A 301 -21.40 24.08 -12.95
CA THR A 301 -22.79 23.87 -12.51
C THR A 301 -23.37 22.50 -12.90
N SER A 302 -22.66 21.75 -13.75
CA SER A 302 -23.01 20.35 -14.08
C SER A 302 -22.64 19.40 -12.95
N TRP A 303 -21.60 19.75 -12.19
CA TRP A 303 -21.19 19.06 -10.97
C TRP A 303 -22.10 19.48 -9.81
N PHE A 304 -22.29 18.59 -8.82
CA PHE A 304 -23.30 18.71 -7.75
C PHE A 304 -24.75 18.85 -8.24
N ASN A 305 -25.02 18.67 -9.53
CA ASN A 305 -26.37 18.62 -10.06
C ASN A 305 -26.91 17.18 -9.97
N PRO A 306 -28.00 16.93 -9.23
CA PRO A 306 -28.47 15.57 -8.93
C PRO A 306 -28.93 14.78 -10.16
N SER A 307 -29.16 15.45 -11.29
CA SER A 307 -29.55 14.81 -12.55
C SER A 307 -28.36 14.36 -13.40
N SER A 308 -27.23 15.08 -13.35
CA SER A 308 -26.06 14.81 -14.20
C SER A 308 -24.87 14.25 -13.43
N ASP A 309 -24.81 14.43 -12.12
CA ASP A 309 -23.66 14.07 -11.29
C ASP A 309 -24.02 13.05 -10.21
N CYS A 310 -23.05 12.21 -9.87
CA CYS A 310 -23.09 11.22 -8.81
C CYS A 310 -22.01 11.54 -7.80
N TYR A 311 -22.41 11.87 -6.58
CA TYR A 311 -21.53 12.36 -5.52
C TYR A 311 -22.05 11.97 -4.13
N PHE A 312 -21.33 12.37 -3.08
CA PHE A 312 -21.57 11.98 -1.68
C PHE A 312 -23.05 12.01 -1.25
N ALA A 313 -23.82 13.02 -1.68
CA ALA A 313 -25.19 13.23 -1.20
C ALA A 313 -26.26 12.42 -1.94
N ASN A 314 -26.05 12.10 -3.23
CA ASN A 314 -27.08 11.48 -4.06
C ASN A 314 -26.76 10.04 -4.51
N CYS A 315 -25.55 9.54 -4.25
CA CYS A 315 -25.11 8.22 -4.68
C CYS A 315 -24.78 7.24 -3.56
N THR A 316 -24.95 7.63 -2.30
CA THR A 316 -24.57 6.83 -1.13
C THR A 316 -25.79 6.20 -0.46
N ASN A 317 -25.56 5.24 0.44
CA ASN A 317 -26.62 4.63 1.27
C ASN A 317 -27.78 4.03 0.47
N GLY A 318 -27.47 3.50 -0.72
CA GLY A 318 -28.47 2.94 -1.65
C GLY A 318 -29.20 3.98 -2.52
N ASN A 319 -28.91 5.27 -2.35
CA ASN A 319 -29.40 6.32 -3.24
C ASN A 319 -28.68 6.28 -4.59
N ARG A 320 -29.31 6.88 -5.60
CA ARG A 320 -28.86 7.00 -6.98
C ARG A 320 -29.14 8.43 -7.47
N PRO A 321 -28.48 8.89 -8.55
CA PRO A 321 -28.86 10.12 -9.24
C PRO A 321 -30.36 10.13 -9.58
N SER A 322 -30.96 11.32 -9.57
CA SER A 322 -32.39 11.51 -9.77
C SER A 322 -32.66 12.62 -10.81
N PRO A 323 -33.33 12.31 -11.94
CA PRO A 323 -33.82 10.98 -12.33
C PRO A 323 -32.67 9.98 -12.54
N LEU A 324 -33.00 8.69 -12.52
CA LEU A 324 -32.05 7.64 -12.88
C LEU A 324 -31.51 7.91 -14.30
N TRP A 325 -30.22 7.65 -14.49
CA TRP A 325 -29.59 7.78 -15.79
C TRP A 325 -30.02 6.66 -16.72
N ASP A 326 -30.19 7.03 -17.99
CA ASP A 326 -30.58 6.12 -19.08
C ASP A 326 -31.79 5.23 -18.72
N ASP A 327 -32.69 5.75 -17.89
CA ASP A 327 -33.88 5.09 -17.35
C ASP A 327 -33.63 3.74 -16.63
N GLY A 328 -32.41 3.52 -16.11
CA GLY A 328 -32.01 2.22 -15.58
C GLY A 328 -31.24 2.29 -14.26
N HIS A 329 -31.63 1.46 -13.29
CA HIS A 329 -30.92 1.33 -12.02
C HIS A 329 -29.47 0.84 -12.19
N ASN A 330 -29.22 -0.08 -13.12
CA ASN A 330 -27.86 -0.56 -13.42
C ASN A 330 -27.05 0.42 -14.29
N MET A 331 -27.73 1.34 -14.96
CA MET A 331 -27.14 2.44 -15.74
C MET A 331 -26.91 3.69 -14.90
N SER A 332 -27.34 3.66 -13.63
CA SER A 332 -27.12 4.73 -12.66
C SER A 332 -26.01 4.32 -11.68
N PRO A 333 -24.99 5.16 -11.48
CA PRO A 333 -23.89 4.84 -10.58
C PRO A 333 -24.32 4.81 -9.12
N PHE A 334 -23.49 4.22 -8.27
CA PHE A 334 -23.53 4.37 -6.82
C PHE A 334 -22.12 4.51 -6.27
N LEU A 335 -22.03 5.23 -5.16
CA LEU A 335 -20.88 5.36 -4.31
C LEU A 335 -21.02 4.36 -3.14
N ASN A 336 -19.97 3.58 -2.86
CA ASN A 336 -19.95 2.58 -1.78
C ASN A 336 -20.19 3.22 -0.41
N VAL A 337 -19.38 4.21 -0.08
CA VAL A 337 -19.36 4.96 1.18
C VAL A 337 -18.82 6.36 0.89
N ASP A 338 -19.38 7.34 1.58
CA ASP A 338 -18.84 8.70 1.66
C ASP A 338 -17.94 8.76 2.89
N VAL A 339 -16.64 8.96 2.67
CA VAL A 339 -15.61 8.90 3.71
C VAL A 339 -15.21 10.32 4.10
N ILE A 340 -15.95 10.84 5.08
CA ILE A 340 -15.75 12.20 5.61
C ILE A 340 -14.54 12.37 6.53
N GLU A 341 -13.94 11.28 6.99
CA GLU A 341 -12.79 11.26 7.89
C GLU A 341 -11.79 10.18 7.47
N GLY A 342 -10.49 10.50 7.48
CA GLY A 342 -9.43 9.57 7.11
C GLY A 342 -8.95 9.79 5.68
N THR A 343 -8.44 8.73 5.04
CA THR A 343 -7.69 8.77 3.77
C THR A 343 -8.43 8.09 2.61
N GLY A 344 -9.76 7.97 2.73
CA GLY A 344 -10.59 7.16 1.85
C GLY A 344 -10.54 5.68 2.20
N PRO A 345 -10.79 4.78 1.24
CA PRO A 345 -11.13 5.05 -0.15
C PRO A 345 -12.62 5.33 -0.38
N GLU A 346 -12.92 6.11 -1.42
CA GLU A 346 -14.26 6.22 -2.01
C GLU A 346 -14.28 5.48 -3.35
N THR A 347 -15.37 4.76 -3.65
CA THR A 347 -15.49 3.98 -4.87
C THR A 347 -16.87 4.10 -5.51
N ILE A 348 -16.90 4.62 -6.74
CA ILE A 348 -18.08 4.64 -7.58
C ILE A 348 -18.09 3.42 -8.51
N PHE A 349 -19.26 2.78 -8.59
CA PHE A 349 -19.54 1.64 -9.44
C PHE A 349 -20.67 1.98 -10.42
N LEU A 350 -20.46 1.64 -11.69
CA LEU A 350 -21.49 1.73 -12.74
C LEU A 350 -21.56 0.42 -13.51
N MET A 351 -22.62 -0.36 -13.24
CA MET A 351 -22.77 -1.76 -13.67
C MET A 351 -23.04 -1.93 -15.17
N ALA A 352 -23.80 -1.03 -15.78
CA ALA A 352 -24.17 -1.07 -17.19
C ALA A 352 -24.04 0.33 -17.79
N PRO A 353 -22.81 0.84 -18.03
CA PRO A 353 -22.64 2.16 -18.61
C PRO A 353 -23.21 2.21 -20.03
N SER A 354 -23.85 3.33 -20.37
CA SER A 354 -24.32 3.63 -21.72
C SER A 354 -23.16 3.82 -22.67
N ALA A 355 -23.32 3.31 -23.89
CA ALA A 355 -22.41 3.55 -25.00
C ALA A 355 -22.80 4.79 -25.80
N ASP A 356 -23.76 5.62 -25.38
CA ASP A 356 -24.19 6.80 -26.13
C ASP A 356 -23.48 8.10 -25.73
N HIS A 357 -22.98 8.18 -24.50
CA HIS A 357 -22.23 9.34 -23.98
C HIS A 357 -21.02 8.91 -23.14
N ALA A 358 -20.20 9.86 -22.73
CA ALA A 358 -19.06 9.62 -21.84
C ALA A 358 -19.44 9.84 -20.37
N TYR A 359 -18.53 9.47 -19.49
CA TYR A 359 -18.62 9.68 -18.05
C TYR A 359 -17.38 10.43 -17.56
N ALA A 360 -17.54 11.68 -17.14
CA ALA A 360 -16.44 12.45 -16.57
C ALA A 360 -16.24 12.11 -15.10
N ILE A 361 -14.99 12.17 -14.64
CA ILE A 361 -14.59 11.87 -13.27
C ILE A 361 -14.02 13.14 -12.68
N GLY A 362 -14.50 13.51 -11.49
CA GLY A 362 -14.03 14.66 -10.76
C GLY A 362 -13.71 14.31 -9.31
N VAL A 363 -12.82 15.07 -8.71
CA VAL A 363 -12.49 14.98 -7.28
C VAL A 363 -12.60 16.36 -6.65
N HIS A 364 -13.18 16.44 -5.45
CA HIS A 364 -13.37 17.68 -4.71
C HIS A 364 -12.69 17.60 -3.35
N ASN A 365 -11.75 18.49 -3.06
CA ASN A 365 -11.24 18.66 -1.70
C ASN A 365 -12.26 19.44 -0.87
N ARG A 366 -13.09 18.74 -0.11
CA ARG A 366 -14.17 19.38 0.66
C ARG A 366 -13.64 20.11 1.89
N SER A 367 -12.74 19.50 2.66
CA SER A 367 -12.36 20.06 3.97
C SER A 367 -10.93 19.81 4.51
N ASN A 368 -9.98 19.29 3.73
CA ASN A 368 -8.62 18.99 4.22
C ASN A 368 -7.81 20.28 4.50
N ARG A 369 -7.46 20.59 5.77
CA ARG A 369 -6.75 21.84 6.18
C ARG A 369 -5.40 21.59 6.88
N PRO A 370 -4.38 22.43 6.64
CA PRO A 370 -3.77 22.76 5.36
C PRO A 370 -2.40 22.05 5.21
N ALA A 371 -2.30 21.18 4.22
CA ALA A 371 -1.07 20.71 3.58
C ALA A 371 -1.47 20.35 2.14
N PRO A 372 -0.55 20.31 1.16
CA PRO A 372 -0.85 19.67 -0.11
C PRO A 372 -1.44 18.28 0.16
N VAL A 373 -2.55 17.97 -0.50
CA VAL A 373 -3.19 16.65 -0.44
C VAL A 373 -3.03 16.00 -1.80
N SER A 374 -2.38 14.85 -1.82
CA SER A 374 -2.24 14.01 -3.00
C SER A 374 -3.44 13.07 -3.06
N VAL A 375 -4.28 13.22 -4.08
CA VAL A 375 -5.44 12.36 -4.33
C VAL A 375 -5.13 11.44 -5.50
N THR A 376 -5.14 10.13 -5.27
CA THR A 376 -4.96 9.14 -6.33
C THR A 376 -6.32 8.59 -6.75
N THR A 377 -6.63 8.68 -8.04
CA THR A 377 -7.85 8.13 -8.63
C THR A 377 -7.50 7.06 -9.65
N ASN A 378 -7.95 5.83 -9.40
CA ASN A 378 -7.82 4.71 -10.32
C ASN A 378 -9.14 4.49 -11.07
N VAL A 379 -9.05 4.37 -12.39
CA VAL A 379 -10.17 4.20 -13.29
C VAL A 379 -10.04 2.84 -13.96
N TYR A 380 -11.01 1.96 -13.72
CA TYR A 380 -11.07 0.63 -14.31
C TYR A 380 -12.25 0.51 -15.25
N CYS A 381 -12.03 -0.12 -16.40
CA CYS A 381 -13.11 -0.42 -17.33
C CYS A 381 -12.94 -1.81 -17.94
N GLY A 382 -14.02 -2.59 -17.95
CA GLY A 382 -13.99 -3.96 -18.49
C GLY A 382 -13.00 -4.87 -17.74
N GLY A 383 -12.92 -4.72 -16.41
CA GLY A 383 -12.06 -5.56 -15.58
C GLY A 383 -10.58 -5.15 -15.55
N SER A 384 -10.17 -4.09 -16.24
CA SER A 384 -8.77 -3.68 -16.37
C SER A 384 -8.53 -2.23 -15.95
N LEU A 385 -7.37 -1.93 -15.36
CA LEU A 385 -6.96 -0.57 -15.05
C LEU A 385 -6.72 0.21 -16.36
N MET A 386 -7.40 1.34 -16.51
CA MET A 386 -7.21 2.25 -17.65
C MET A 386 -6.26 3.39 -17.33
N GLN A 387 -6.44 3.98 -16.15
CA GLN A 387 -5.70 5.17 -15.73
C GLN A 387 -5.54 5.14 -14.21
N SER A 388 -4.36 5.51 -13.75
CA SER A 388 -4.13 6.00 -12.39
C SER A 388 -3.67 7.45 -12.51
N ALA A 389 -4.39 8.37 -11.87
CA ALA A 389 -4.11 9.80 -11.92
C ALA A 389 -3.92 10.34 -10.50
N VAL A 390 -2.95 11.24 -10.33
CA VAL A 390 -2.68 11.90 -9.05
C VAL A 390 -2.99 13.39 -9.20
N VAL A 391 -3.87 13.90 -8.34
CA VAL A 391 -4.25 15.31 -8.26
C VAL A 391 -3.73 15.90 -6.95
N GLU A 392 -2.95 16.97 -7.05
CA GLU A 392 -2.46 17.72 -5.90
C GLU A 392 -3.39 18.89 -5.58
N PHE A 393 -4.04 18.86 -4.41
CA PHE A 393 -4.80 19.99 -3.89
C PHE A 393 -4.00 20.81 -2.91
N THR A 394 -3.87 22.11 -3.16
CA THR A 394 -3.15 23.06 -2.32
C THR A 394 -4.08 23.82 -1.37
N GLU A 395 -5.39 23.79 -1.62
CA GLU A 395 -6.40 24.53 -0.87
C GLU A 395 -7.68 23.70 -0.72
N VAL A 396 -8.42 23.93 0.37
CA VAL A 396 -9.79 23.41 0.51
C VAL A 396 -10.69 24.01 -0.56
N LYS A 397 -11.76 23.29 -0.89
CA LYS A 397 -12.72 23.63 -1.93
C LYS A 397 -12.12 23.76 -3.32
N GLN A 398 -11.03 23.05 -3.59
CA GLN A 398 -10.56 22.85 -4.95
C GLN A 398 -11.26 21.64 -5.56
N PHE A 399 -11.69 21.77 -6.81
CA PHE A 399 -12.26 20.68 -7.60
C PHE A 399 -11.40 20.50 -8.84
N GLU A 400 -11.12 19.26 -9.22
CA GLU A 400 -10.45 18.95 -10.48
C GLU A 400 -11.19 17.86 -11.26
N VAL A 401 -11.36 18.08 -12.56
CA VAL A 401 -11.80 17.07 -13.51
C VAL A 401 -10.59 16.21 -13.87
N VAL A 402 -10.59 14.95 -13.43
CA VAL A 402 -9.52 13.99 -13.70
C VAL A 402 -9.47 13.61 -15.18
N GLY A 403 -10.65 13.37 -15.77
CA GLY A 403 -10.79 12.96 -17.15
C GLY A 403 -12.16 12.37 -17.45
N SER A 404 -12.29 11.68 -18.58
CA SER A 404 -13.56 11.13 -19.04
C SER A 404 -13.40 9.77 -19.70
N VAL A 405 -14.29 8.84 -19.35
CA VAL A 405 -14.34 7.48 -19.89
C VAL A 405 -15.44 7.40 -20.94
N ARG A 406 -15.10 6.86 -22.11
CA ARG A 406 -16.07 6.51 -23.16
C ARG A 406 -16.04 5.02 -23.43
N LEU A 407 -17.21 4.38 -23.41
CA LEU A 407 -17.36 3.01 -23.86
C LEU A 407 -17.33 2.97 -25.39
N THR A 408 -16.57 2.04 -25.94
CA THR A 408 -16.42 1.78 -27.38
C THR A 408 -16.84 0.33 -27.66
N GLY A 409 -17.17 -0.01 -28.90
CA GLY A 409 -17.62 -1.37 -29.26
C GLY A 409 -16.62 -2.51 -28.97
N SER A 410 -15.36 -2.20 -28.61
CA SER A 410 -14.31 -3.18 -28.31
C SER A 410 -13.61 -2.97 -26.97
N GLY A 411 -14.10 -2.07 -26.10
CA GLY A 411 -13.45 -1.73 -24.83
C GLY A 411 -13.77 -0.31 -24.39
N CYS A 412 -12.87 0.35 -23.68
CA CYS A 412 -13.08 1.70 -23.18
C CYS A 412 -11.90 2.60 -23.58
N SER A 413 -12.16 3.90 -23.74
CA SER A 413 -11.12 4.92 -23.92
C SER A 413 -11.20 5.97 -22.81
N PHE A 414 -10.06 6.41 -22.31
CA PHE A 414 -9.95 7.48 -21.31
C PHE A 414 -9.35 8.73 -21.94
N THR A 415 -9.93 9.90 -21.66
CA THR A 415 -9.42 11.21 -22.08
C THR A 415 -9.09 12.04 -20.86
N PRO A 416 -7.80 12.31 -20.56
CA PRO A 416 -7.40 13.20 -19.48
C PRO A 416 -7.93 14.63 -19.67
N ASP A 417 -8.13 15.37 -18.58
CA ASP A 417 -8.69 16.72 -18.64
C ASP A 417 -7.84 17.76 -17.87
N GLY A 418 -7.95 17.81 -16.53
CA GLY A 418 -7.19 18.72 -15.67
C GLY A 418 -7.86 20.08 -15.41
N THR A 419 -9.09 20.30 -15.88
CA THR A 419 -9.84 21.52 -15.52
C THR A 419 -10.03 21.61 -14.01
N ARG A 420 -9.66 22.76 -13.44
CA ARG A 420 -9.65 23.01 -11.99
C ARG A 420 -10.43 24.27 -11.61
N TRP A 421 -11.17 24.20 -10.50
CA TRP A 421 -11.83 25.36 -9.88
C TRP A 421 -11.45 25.49 -8.42
N SER A 422 -11.30 26.74 -7.94
CA SER A 422 -11.08 27.07 -6.52
C SER A 422 -12.33 27.69 -5.91
N GLY A 423 -12.51 27.52 -4.60
CA GLY A 423 -13.71 28.02 -3.90
C GLY A 423 -14.99 27.32 -4.33
N PHE A 424 -14.87 26.08 -4.81
CA PHE A 424 -15.94 25.25 -5.33
C PHE A 424 -16.90 24.85 -4.21
N HIS A 425 -18.14 25.33 -4.30
CA HIS A 425 -19.28 25.12 -3.39
C HIS A 425 -19.02 25.34 -1.89
#